data_AF-A0A1V5QUC0-F1
#
_entry.id   AF-A0A1V5QUC0-F1
#
_cell.length_a   1.000
_cell.length_b   1.000
_cell.length_c   1.000
_cell.angle_alpha   90.00
_cell.angle_beta   90.00
_cell.angle_gamma   90.00
#
_symmetry.space_group_name_H-M   'P 1'
#
loop_
_entity.id
_entity.type
_entity.pdbx_description
1 polymer ?
#
loop_
_entity_poly.entity_id
_entity_poly.type
_entity_poly.pdbx_seq_one_letter_code
_entity_poly.pdbx_strand_id
1 'polypeptide(L)'
;MNQITSSLSPILALLTACAVSLALTSCSQAPSKPASAKPLPPEEFSAVVVEAKRRTRGEDPVGRDWQSLDREKLVRLMGMPEFVDLPNKVKETLVDQAGAWELMRFDKPSDAMAMWERWYPGRIDRPVGPLDRSAHRPDAFYADARWAPESAAMMALFKCLPAPAWNVRHLEPMIWVMEQHASWDVPNTFDFGQCVRQQNDDSYVPWPRSPAAPRGKASAQILEAKFSRYLLQQGCTGQGPDRCLPLLYALQSLNPKHDHLPAILQRIEPDFALLEESPIPEVLRTKRGRLNEAEYDVVHAVRRAAMRKAIFLTLKLPVLLERSSEWPPLELEKTLGILLKVSMTLHETAALQAVLGDGLDLGRWPFADPWGEVKSAAEKEAVRRRLEDFGRELARKWNCDQTHGRNELPAPFWLGFGFEKLARNEPLCGAFAEARIGKWYDKARQERNPDLLQPIAELKKYLKQPGALRDELVDALGTACPDRQQASNDYWKVCQLKAERLKRQKP
;
A
#
# COMPACT_ATOMS: atom_id res chain seq x y z
N MET A 1 -30.18 -35.64 43.05
CA MET A 1 -31.06 -35.09 44.10
C MET A 1 -30.52 -33.72 44.48
N ASN A 2 -31.31 -32.68 44.17
CA ASN A 2 -31.49 -31.34 44.77
C ASN A 2 -30.31 -30.63 45.49
N GLN A 3 -30.07 -29.32 45.44
CA GLN A 3 -30.65 -28.14 44.79
C GLN A 3 -29.68 -26.95 45.10
N ILE A 4 -29.34 -26.19 44.07
CA ILE A 4 -29.26 -24.72 43.94
C ILE A 4 -29.37 -23.83 45.22
N THR A 5 -28.42 -22.90 45.41
CA THR A 5 -28.57 -21.40 45.47
C THR A 5 -27.16 -20.76 45.56
N SER A 6 -26.69 -19.88 44.64
CA SER A 6 -26.94 -18.42 44.57
C SER A 6 -26.47 -17.71 45.86
N SER A 7 -25.53 -16.75 45.95
CA SER A 7 -25.18 -15.64 45.06
C SER A 7 -24.08 -14.72 45.66
N LEU A 8 -23.60 -13.76 44.84
CA LEU A 8 -23.08 -12.41 45.16
C LEU A 8 -21.63 -12.21 45.65
N SER A 9 -20.76 -11.89 44.68
CA SER A 9 -19.81 -10.75 44.75
C SER A 9 -20.60 -9.43 44.93
N PRO A 10 -20.07 -8.33 45.52
CA PRO A 10 -19.11 -7.51 44.77
C PRO A 10 -18.15 -6.56 45.57
N ILE A 11 -17.15 -6.02 44.85
CA ILE A 11 -16.50 -4.70 44.99
C ILE A 11 -15.82 -4.37 46.34
N LEU A 12 -14.47 -4.27 46.34
CA LEU A 12 -13.67 -3.15 46.85
C LEU A 12 -12.18 -3.56 46.90
N ALA A 13 -11.34 -3.04 46.00
CA ALA A 13 -9.90 -2.81 46.23
C ALA A 13 -9.25 -2.24 44.97
N LEU A 14 -9.55 -0.99 44.65
CA LEU A 14 -8.84 -0.20 43.65
C LEU A 14 -8.78 1.22 44.19
N LEU A 15 -7.65 1.60 44.78
CA LEU A 15 -7.19 2.96 45.07
C LEU A 15 -6.00 2.87 46.03
N THR A 16 -4.77 3.01 45.53
CA THR A 16 -3.83 4.10 45.92
C THR A 16 -2.40 3.83 45.45
N ALA A 17 -1.78 4.89 44.90
CA ALA A 17 -0.35 5.20 44.78
C ALA A 17 0.47 4.36 43.77
N CYS A 18 1.28 4.90 42.86
CA CYS A 18 2.01 6.17 42.86
C CYS A 18 2.00 6.84 41.48
N ALA A 19 1.56 8.09 41.46
CA ALA A 19 1.96 9.06 40.45
C ALA A 19 3.35 9.60 40.86
N VAL A 20 4.37 9.34 40.04
CA VAL A 20 5.60 10.14 40.03
C VAL A 20 5.77 10.65 38.61
N SER A 21 5.34 11.89 38.43
CA SER A 21 5.60 12.73 37.28
C SER A 21 7.09 13.03 37.19
N LEU A 22 7.75 12.55 36.14
CA LEU A 22 8.96 13.19 35.61
C LEU A 22 8.64 13.67 34.21
N ALA A 23 8.25 14.95 34.19
CA ALA A 23 8.08 15.76 33.01
C ALA A 23 9.44 15.92 32.30
N LEU A 24 9.67 15.11 31.27
CA LEU A 24 10.47 15.51 30.12
C LEU A 24 9.50 15.79 28.97
N THR A 25 8.67 16.81 29.19
CA THR A 25 7.96 17.50 28.13
C THR A 25 9.02 18.20 27.30
N SER A 26 9.56 17.51 26.30
CA SER A 26 10.15 18.17 25.15
C SER A 26 9.11 19.17 24.67
N CYS A 27 9.42 20.46 24.78
CA CYS A 27 8.67 21.54 24.15
C CYS A 27 8.66 21.27 22.64
N SER A 28 7.71 20.45 22.19
CA SER A 28 7.22 20.49 20.83
C SER A 28 6.50 21.83 20.72
N GLN A 29 7.26 22.87 20.37
CA GLN A 29 6.69 24.12 19.87
C GLN A 29 5.82 23.71 18.68
N ALA A 30 4.51 23.61 18.92
CA ALA A 30 3.55 23.77 17.85
C ALA A 30 3.94 25.06 17.11
N PRO A 31 3.99 25.09 15.77
CA PRO A 31 4.25 26.32 15.06
C PRO A 31 3.23 27.34 15.56
N SER A 32 3.73 28.31 16.31
CA SER A 32 2.94 29.40 16.84
C SER A 32 2.20 30.00 15.66
N LYS A 33 0.87 29.93 15.71
CA LYS A 33 -0.03 30.75 14.89
C LYS A 33 0.64 32.12 14.79
N PRO A 34 1.05 32.61 13.60
CA PRO A 34 1.84 33.82 13.53
C PRO A 34 1.05 34.88 14.29
N ALA A 35 1.67 35.40 15.37
CA ALA A 35 1.14 36.53 16.10
C ALA A 35 0.71 37.54 15.05
N SER A 36 -0.52 38.04 15.14
CA SER A 36 -1.14 38.97 14.20
C SER A 36 -0.16 40.10 13.88
N ALA A 37 0.65 39.89 12.85
CA ALA A 37 1.66 40.83 12.44
C ALA A 37 0.88 41.93 11.74
N LYS A 38 1.04 43.16 12.21
CA LYS A 38 0.34 44.33 11.67
C LYS A 38 0.42 44.30 10.14
N PRO A 39 -0.67 44.50 9.37
CA PRO A 39 -0.61 44.58 7.91
C PRO A 39 0.45 45.58 7.44
N LEU A 40 0.99 45.40 6.23
CA LEU A 40 1.90 46.40 5.66
C LEU A 40 1.15 47.72 5.43
N PRO A 41 1.77 48.88 5.72
CA PRO A 41 1.25 50.17 5.29
C PRO A 41 1.05 50.22 3.76
N PRO A 42 0.05 50.97 3.25
CA PRO A 42 -0.26 51.03 1.82
C PRO A 42 0.94 51.42 0.94
N GLU A 43 1.82 52.29 1.42
CA GLU A 43 3.03 52.72 0.73
C GLU A 43 4.06 51.59 0.59
N GLU A 44 4.27 50.79 1.65
CA GLU A 44 5.18 49.65 1.63
C GLU A 44 4.62 48.54 0.74
N PHE A 45 3.32 48.25 0.84
CA PHE A 45 2.64 47.30 -0.03
C PHE A 45 2.82 47.68 -1.51
N SER A 46 2.55 48.95 -1.85
CA SER A 46 2.67 49.45 -3.21
C SER A 46 4.11 49.39 -3.74
N ALA A 47 5.09 49.73 -2.91
CA ALA A 47 6.50 49.65 -3.27
C ALA A 47 6.92 48.21 -3.61
N VAL A 48 6.51 47.23 -2.78
CA VAL A 48 6.78 45.80 -3.04
C VAL A 48 6.12 45.33 -4.33
N VAL A 49 4.86 45.67 -4.57
CA VAL A 49 4.15 45.27 -5.78
C VAL A 49 4.78 45.86 -7.03
N VAL A 50 5.23 47.12 -6.99
CA VAL A 50 5.92 47.77 -8.11
C VAL A 50 7.26 47.10 -8.38
N GLU A 51 8.04 46.79 -7.34
CA GLU A 51 9.32 46.08 -7.50
C GLU A 51 9.10 44.66 -8.06
N ALA A 52 8.15 43.91 -7.49
CA ALA A 52 7.83 42.56 -7.95
C ALA A 52 7.34 42.52 -9.42
N LYS A 53 6.61 43.54 -9.89
CA LYS A 53 6.21 43.67 -11.31
C LYS A 53 7.39 43.85 -12.27
N ARG A 54 8.49 44.44 -11.80
CA ARG A 54 9.70 44.69 -12.61
C ARG A 54 10.61 43.48 -12.70
N ARG A 55 10.47 42.53 -11.77
CA ARG A 55 11.32 41.33 -11.71
C ARG A 55 10.85 40.28 -12.71
N THR A 56 11.78 39.74 -13.48
CA THR A 56 11.52 38.65 -14.44
C THR A 56 12.24 37.38 -14.00
N ARG A 57 11.53 36.25 -13.94
CA ARG A 57 12.13 34.94 -13.67
C ARG A 57 13.21 34.63 -14.73
N GLY A 58 14.43 34.32 -14.29
CA GLY A 58 15.59 34.06 -15.16
C GLY A 58 16.55 35.26 -15.29
N GLU A 59 16.03 36.48 -15.35
CA GLU A 59 16.84 37.72 -15.44
C GLU A 59 17.10 38.35 -14.05
N ASP A 60 16.13 38.24 -13.16
CA ASP A 60 16.18 38.65 -11.76
C ASP A 60 16.13 37.42 -10.88
N PRO A 61 17.29 36.83 -10.61
CA PRO A 61 17.29 35.54 -10.02
C PRO A 61 16.97 35.76 -8.50
N VAL A 62 15.97 35.02 -7.96
CA VAL A 62 15.59 34.89 -6.54
C VAL A 62 16.80 34.95 -5.57
N GLY A 63 16.76 35.92 -4.64
CA GLY A 63 17.90 36.19 -3.74
C GLY A 63 18.79 37.36 -4.16
N ARG A 64 18.56 38.02 -5.32
CA ARG A 64 19.00 39.41 -5.51
C ARG A 64 18.34 40.31 -4.46
N ASP A 65 19.11 41.24 -3.92
CA ASP A 65 18.65 42.20 -2.91
C ASP A 65 17.37 42.88 -3.36
N TRP A 66 16.38 42.86 -2.47
CA TRP A 66 15.15 43.62 -2.63
C TRP A 66 15.32 44.98 -1.98
N GLN A 67 14.82 46.02 -2.63
CA GLN A 67 14.87 47.38 -2.06
C GLN A 67 13.70 47.62 -1.11
N SER A 68 12.53 47.11 -1.47
CA SER A 68 11.26 47.32 -0.76
C SER A 68 10.84 46.15 0.12
N LEU A 69 11.44 44.97 -0.05
CA LEU A 69 11.04 43.72 0.59
C LEU A 69 12.16 43.16 1.48
N ASP A 70 11.79 42.74 2.67
CA ASP A 70 12.61 41.88 3.53
C ASP A 70 11.78 40.66 3.97
N ARG A 71 12.42 39.76 4.72
CA ARG A 71 11.78 38.50 5.16
C ARG A 71 10.52 38.76 5.99
N GLU A 72 10.54 39.73 6.90
CA GLU A 72 9.41 40.02 7.79
C GLU A 72 8.25 40.66 7.00
N LYS A 73 8.57 41.61 6.11
CA LYS A 73 7.60 42.23 5.21
C LYS A 73 6.94 41.20 4.31
N LEU A 74 7.69 40.22 3.80
CA LEU A 74 7.11 39.16 2.96
C LEU A 74 6.15 38.27 3.76
N VAL A 75 6.49 37.88 4.98
CA VAL A 75 5.58 37.11 5.86
C VAL A 75 4.28 37.89 6.11
N ARG A 76 4.38 39.20 6.43
CA ARG A 76 3.23 40.09 6.63
C ARG A 76 2.38 40.20 5.36
N LEU A 77 3.02 40.48 4.23
CA LEU A 77 2.39 40.61 2.91
C LEU A 77 1.61 39.34 2.54
N MET A 78 2.20 38.16 2.66
CA MET A 78 1.57 36.89 2.30
C MET A 78 0.41 36.49 3.25
N GLY A 79 0.26 37.18 4.38
CA GLY A 79 -0.87 37.05 5.29
C GLY A 79 -2.01 38.05 5.03
N MET A 80 -1.81 39.03 4.15
CA MET A 80 -2.80 40.05 3.83
C MET A 80 -3.84 39.54 2.81
N PRO A 81 -5.13 39.88 2.95
CA PRO A 81 -6.15 39.57 1.93
C PRO A 81 -5.79 40.12 0.54
N GLU A 82 -5.22 41.32 0.48
CA GLU A 82 -4.82 41.99 -0.77
C GLU A 82 -3.77 41.21 -1.57
N PHE A 83 -3.03 40.30 -0.92
CA PHE A 83 -2.10 39.41 -1.61
C PHE A 83 -2.82 38.48 -2.58
N VAL A 84 -4.04 38.03 -2.23
CA VAL A 84 -4.86 37.13 -3.04
C VAL A 84 -5.26 37.79 -4.36
N ASP A 85 -5.49 39.11 -4.34
CA ASP A 85 -5.94 39.87 -5.51
C ASP A 85 -4.79 40.32 -6.43
N LEU A 86 -3.54 40.04 -6.04
CA LEU A 86 -2.38 40.35 -6.87
C LEU A 86 -2.42 39.58 -8.21
N PRO A 87 -2.00 40.21 -9.32
CA PRO A 87 -1.83 39.51 -10.59
C PRO A 87 -0.90 38.29 -10.44
N ASN A 88 -1.23 37.16 -11.08
CA ASN A 88 -0.52 35.88 -10.89
C ASN A 88 1.01 36.00 -11.03
N LYS A 89 1.52 36.73 -12.02
CA LYS A 89 2.96 36.93 -12.22
C LYS A 89 3.67 37.60 -11.02
N VAL A 90 3.01 38.60 -10.42
CA VAL A 90 3.52 39.33 -9.24
C VAL A 90 3.52 38.39 -8.04
N LYS A 91 2.41 37.66 -7.85
CA LYS A 91 2.26 36.69 -6.78
C LYS A 91 3.29 35.56 -6.89
N GLU A 92 3.50 35.01 -8.09
CA GLU A 92 4.50 33.98 -8.37
C GLU A 92 5.91 34.44 -7.98
N THR A 93 6.27 35.69 -8.29
CA THR A 93 7.58 36.27 -7.92
C THR A 93 7.76 36.35 -6.39
N LEU A 94 6.71 36.74 -5.67
CA LEU A 94 6.73 36.83 -4.21
C LEU A 94 6.74 35.44 -3.55
N VAL A 95 6.01 34.49 -4.12
CA VAL A 95 6.01 33.08 -3.71
C VAL A 95 7.39 32.46 -3.97
N ASP A 96 8.04 32.75 -5.09
CA ASP A 96 9.42 32.30 -5.33
C ASP A 96 10.39 32.82 -4.28
N GLN A 97 10.27 34.10 -3.91
CA GLN A 97 11.10 34.69 -2.87
C GLN A 97 10.83 34.06 -1.49
N ALA A 98 9.57 33.73 -1.20
CA ALA A 98 9.19 33.00 0.02
C ALA A 98 9.79 31.58 0.03
N GLY A 99 9.87 30.95 -1.15
CA GLY A 99 10.49 29.65 -1.33
C GLY A 99 11.99 29.69 -0.99
N ALA A 100 12.71 30.68 -1.50
CA ALA A 100 14.14 30.88 -1.22
C ALA A 100 14.45 31.30 0.23
N TRP A 101 13.57 32.10 0.86
CA TRP A 101 13.72 32.48 2.27
C TRP A 101 13.17 31.46 3.26
N GLU A 102 12.81 30.26 2.81
CA GLU A 102 12.32 29.16 3.65
C GLU A 102 11.11 29.57 4.51
N LEU A 103 10.15 30.27 3.88
CA LEU A 103 8.90 30.69 4.53
C LEU A 103 7.77 29.67 4.36
N MET A 104 7.99 28.60 3.59
CA MET A 104 7.01 27.57 3.25
C MET A 104 7.15 26.31 4.12
N ARG A 105 7.12 26.50 5.44
CA ARG A 105 7.25 25.38 6.39
C ARG A 105 5.94 24.62 6.55
N PHE A 106 6.02 23.30 6.65
CA PHE A 106 4.84 22.43 6.81
C PHE A 106 5.22 21.23 7.67
N ASP A 107 4.32 20.71 8.51
CA ASP A 107 4.59 19.47 9.26
C ASP A 107 3.88 18.26 8.64
N LYS A 108 2.78 18.51 7.93
CA LYS A 108 1.95 17.50 7.25
C LYS A 108 1.37 18.03 5.93
N PRO A 109 0.89 17.15 5.04
CA PRO A 109 0.34 17.56 3.75
C PRO A 109 -0.77 18.61 3.81
N SER A 110 -1.69 18.53 4.78
CA SER A 110 -2.76 19.52 4.89
C SER A 110 -2.26 20.93 5.24
N ASP A 111 -1.10 21.08 5.91
CA ASP A 111 -0.49 22.39 6.15
C ASP A 111 -0.03 23.02 4.83
N ALA A 112 0.60 22.21 3.97
CA ALA A 112 1.02 22.64 2.65
C ALA A 112 -0.20 23.08 1.82
N MET A 113 -1.26 22.25 1.79
CA MET A 113 -2.52 22.58 1.12
C MET A 113 -3.15 23.87 1.64
N ALA A 114 -3.25 24.03 2.97
CA ALA A 114 -3.84 25.21 3.59
C ALA A 114 -3.04 26.50 3.31
N MET A 115 -1.70 26.40 3.27
CA MET A 115 -0.83 27.50 2.90
C MET A 115 -1.07 27.92 1.45
N TRP A 116 -1.20 26.95 0.55
CA TRP A 116 -1.38 27.26 -0.86
C TRP A 116 -2.76 27.80 -1.20
N GLU A 117 -3.82 27.24 -0.60
CA GLU A 117 -5.19 27.76 -0.71
C GLU A 117 -5.31 29.20 -0.20
N ARG A 118 -4.51 29.58 0.79
CA ARG A 118 -4.47 30.98 1.26
C ARG A 118 -3.98 31.94 0.17
N TRP A 119 -3.07 31.51 -0.69
CA TRP A 119 -2.47 32.36 -1.72
C TRP A 119 -3.21 32.27 -3.06
N TYR A 120 -3.75 31.10 -3.37
CA TYR A 120 -4.42 30.76 -4.62
C TYR A 120 -5.76 30.05 -4.34
N PRO A 121 -6.76 30.78 -3.82
CA PRO A 121 -8.01 30.16 -3.39
C PRO A 121 -8.75 29.49 -4.56
N GLY A 122 -9.33 28.32 -4.28
CA GLY A 122 -10.19 27.59 -5.22
C GLY A 122 -9.44 26.84 -6.33
N ARG A 123 -8.11 26.70 -6.20
CA ARG A 123 -7.26 26.01 -7.18
C ARG A 123 -6.84 24.60 -6.77
N ILE A 124 -6.84 24.27 -5.48
CA ILE A 124 -6.36 22.99 -4.93
C ILE A 124 -7.48 22.22 -4.24
N ASP A 125 -8.26 22.86 -3.38
CA ASP A 125 -9.33 22.22 -2.62
C ASP A 125 -10.59 22.04 -3.49
N ARG A 126 -10.56 21.01 -4.34
CA ARG A 126 -11.73 20.57 -5.11
C ARG A 126 -12.05 19.13 -4.75
N PRO A 127 -12.90 18.91 -3.73
CA PRO A 127 -13.26 17.56 -3.34
C PRO A 127 -13.94 16.87 -4.52
N VAL A 128 -13.45 15.68 -4.88
CA VAL A 128 -14.13 14.84 -5.87
C VAL A 128 -15.39 14.26 -5.25
N GLY A 129 -16.51 14.36 -5.97
CA GLY A 129 -17.72 13.62 -5.66
C GLY A 129 -17.51 12.12 -5.87
N PRO A 130 -18.37 11.27 -5.30
CA PRO A 130 -18.27 9.81 -5.43
C PRO A 130 -18.36 9.29 -6.88
N LEU A 131 -18.81 10.12 -7.83
CA LEU A 131 -18.93 9.79 -9.26
C LEU A 131 -17.90 10.51 -10.15
N ASP A 132 -17.06 11.39 -9.60
CA ASP A 132 -16.11 12.18 -10.38
C ASP A 132 -14.87 11.35 -10.73
N ARG A 133 -14.69 11.04 -12.02
CA ARG A 133 -13.57 10.20 -12.49
C ARG A 133 -12.25 10.95 -12.71
N SER A 134 -12.21 12.26 -12.49
CA SER A 134 -11.02 13.08 -12.71
C SER A 134 -10.64 13.88 -11.48
N ALA A 135 -9.62 13.40 -10.75
CA ALA A 135 -8.94 14.22 -9.76
C ALA A 135 -7.97 15.15 -10.50
N HIS A 136 -8.34 16.42 -10.69
CA HIS A 136 -7.40 17.42 -11.22
C HIS A 136 -6.29 17.67 -10.19
N ARG A 137 -5.04 17.72 -10.66
CA ARG A 137 -3.91 18.09 -9.81
C ARG A 137 -3.99 19.58 -9.44
N PRO A 138 -3.52 19.97 -8.25
CA PRO A 138 -3.27 21.38 -7.99
C PRO A 138 -2.36 21.95 -9.08
N ASP A 139 -2.76 23.09 -9.65
CA ASP A 139 -2.13 23.71 -10.82
C ASP A 139 -0.59 23.80 -10.72
N ALA A 140 0.07 23.66 -11.87
CA ALA A 140 1.51 23.60 -12.03
C ALA A 140 2.22 24.91 -11.65
N PHE A 141 2.47 25.12 -10.36
CA PHE A 141 3.47 26.07 -9.94
C PHE A 141 4.87 25.48 -10.16
N TYR A 142 5.70 26.24 -10.86
CA TYR A 142 7.09 25.87 -11.11
C TYR A 142 7.94 26.51 -10.01
N ALA A 143 8.54 25.69 -9.14
CA ALA A 143 9.47 26.18 -8.13
C ALA A 143 10.78 26.64 -8.80
N ASP A 144 11.29 27.80 -8.39
CA ASP A 144 12.62 28.28 -8.79
C ASP A 144 13.73 27.34 -8.26
N ALA A 145 14.82 27.26 -9.03
CA ALA A 145 16.02 26.48 -8.73
C ALA A 145 16.60 26.70 -7.31
N ARG A 146 16.44 27.89 -6.73
CA ARG A 146 17.06 28.27 -5.45
C ARG A 146 16.12 28.28 -4.26
N TRP A 147 14.96 27.65 -4.39
CA TRP A 147 14.13 27.43 -3.22
C TRP A 147 14.92 26.69 -2.15
N ALA A 148 14.71 27.09 -0.90
CA ALA A 148 15.28 26.37 0.23
C ALA A 148 14.80 24.91 0.22
N PRO A 149 15.59 23.96 0.76
CA PRO A 149 15.25 22.54 0.72
C PRO A 149 13.84 22.20 1.23
N GLU A 150 13.39 22.82 2.33
CA GLU A 150 12.05 22.56 2.88
C GLU A 150 10.94 23.06 1.96
N SER A 151 11.07 24.26 1.40
CA SER A 151 10.12 24.79 0.40
C SER A 151 10.10 23.92 -0.86
N ALA A 152 11.26 23.43 -1.30
CA ALA A 152 11.36 22.51 -2.42
C ALA A 152 10.68 21.16 -2.10
N ALA A 153 10.78 20.67 -0.86
CA ALA A 153 10.08 19.48 -0.39
C ALA A 153 8.55 19.65 -0.40
N MET A 154 8.05 20.83 -0.01
CA MET A 154 6.63 21.17 -0.11
C MET A 154 6.13 21.14 -1.55
N MET A 155 6.90 21.71 -2.49
CA MET A 155 6.54 21.63 -3.91
C MET A 155 6.60 20.18 -4.44
N ALA A 156 7.59 19.40 -3.98
CA ALA A 156 7.70 17.99 -4.33
C ALA A 156 6.46 17.21 -3.90
N LEU A 157 5.95 17.50 -2.70
CA LEU A 157 4.73 16.92 -2.18
C LEU A 157 3.53 17.17 -3.09
N PHE A 158 3.30 18.42 -3.50
CA PHE A 158 2.19 18.76 -4.41
C PHE A 158 2.28 18.08 -5.78
N LYS A 159 3.48 17.99 -6.33
CA LYS A 159 3.71 17.42 -7.67
C LYS A 159 3.63 15.90 -7.68
N CYS A 160 4.07 15.27 -6.60
CA CYS A 160 4.28 13.82 -6.57
C CYS A 160 3.21 13.06 -5.80
N LEU A 161 2.54 13.65 -4.81
CA LEU A 161 1.48 12.93 -4.08
C LEU A 161 0.28 12.70 -5.03
N PRO A 162 -0.25 11.47 -5.13
CA PRO A 162 -1.34 11.16 -6.04
C PRO A 162 -2.56 12.08 -5.84
N ALA A 163 -3.17 12.51 -6.95
CA ALA A 163 -4.33 13.40 -6.93
C ALA A 163 -5.49 12.92 -6.01
N PRO A 164 -5.81 11.62 -5.94
CA PRO A 164 -6.83 11.12 -5.01
C PRO A 164 -6.54 11.44 -3.54
N ALA A 165 -5.27 11.49 -3.12
CA ALA A 165 -4.92 11.81 -1.74
C ALA A 165 -5.31 13.25 -1.35
N TRP A 166 -5.30 14.18 -2.30
CA TRP A 166 -5.72 15.57 -2.09
C TRP A 166 -7.24 15.73 -2.09
N ASN A 167 -7.90 15.09 -3.07
CA ASN A 167 -9.27 15.44 -3.44
C ASN A 167 -10.33 14.52 -2.78
N VAL A 168 -9.96 13.32 -2.31
CA VAL A 168 -10.90 12.39 -1.67
C VAL A 168 -10.93 12.61 -0.16
N ARG A 169 -12.01 13.24 0.35
CA ARG A 169 -12.16 13.57 1.79
C ARG A 169 -13.04 12.63 2.59
N HIS A 170 -14.06 12.04 1.95
CA HIS A 170 -15.12 11.28 2.61
C HIS A 170 -14.89 9.76 2.60
N LEU A 171 -13.83 9.29 1.92
CA LEU A 171 -13.41 7.89 1.86
C LEU A 171 -11.89 7.80 2.02
N GLU A 172 -11.37 6.60 2.31
CA GLU A 172 -9.94 6.33 2.19
C GLU A 172 -9.55 6.45 0.70
N PRO A 173 -8.62 7.36 0.32
CA PRO A 173 -8.31 7.64 -1.09
C PRO A 173 -7.93 6.40 -1.90
N MET A 174 -7.18 5.48 -1.30
CA MET A 174 -6.75 4.25 -1.95
C MET A 174 -7.90 3.26 -2.17
N ILE A 175 -8.91 3.24 -1.29
CA ILE A 175 -10.13 2.44 -1.48
C ILE A 175 -10.95 3.03 -2.62
N TRP A 176 -11.13 4.36 -2.62
CA TRP A 176 -11.84 5.05 -3.69
C TRP A 176 -11.25 4.76 -5.07
N VAL A 177 -9.91 4.76 -5.19
CA VAL A 177 -9.21 4.40 -6.44
C VAL A 177 -9.56 3.00 -6.91
N MET A 178 -9.57 2.01 -6.01
CA MET A 178 -9.92 0.63 -6.35
C MET A 178 -11.38 0.48 -6.78
N GLU A 179 -12.30 1.22 -6.15
CA GLU A 179 -13.73 1.17 -6.46
C GLU A 179 -14.09 1.88 -7.75
N GLN A 180 -13.47 3.02 -8.03
CA GLN A 180 -13.74 3.80 -9.23
C GLN A 180 -12.93 3.36 -10.45
N HIS A 181 -12.06 2.36 -10.27
CA HIS A 181 -11.03 2.01 -11.24
C HIS A 181 -10.21 3.24 -11.70
N ALA A 182 -10.04 4.21 -10.81
CA ALA A 182 -9.24 5.41 -11.08
C ALA A 182 -7.76 5.07 -10.97
N SER A 183 -6.87 5.85 -11.59
CA SER A 183 -5.44 5.57 -11.43
C SER A 183 -4.89 6.13 -10.12
N TRP A 184 -3.91 5.42 -9.54
CA TRP A 184 -3.07 5.92 -8.44
C TRP A 184 -1.81 6.61 -8.98
N ASP A 185 -1.91 7.23 -10.16
CA ASP A 185 -0.73 7.64 -10.93
C ASP A 185 -0.07 8.92 -10.39
N VAL A 186 1.22 8.79 -10.14
CA VAL A 186 2.16 9.90 -10.05
C VAL A 186 2.55 10.30 -11.49
N PRO A 187 2.67 11.60 -11.84
CA PRO A 187 3.05 11.99 -13.21
C PRO A 187 4.35 11.30 -13.65
N ASN A 188 4.34 10.65 -14.82
CA ASN A 188 5.53 10.17 -15.54
C ASN A 188 6.50 9.26 -14.74
N THR A 189 6.10 8.76 -13.57
CA THR A 189 6.94 7.98 -12.64
C THR A 189 6.08 6.96 -11.92
N PHE A 190 6.60 5.74 -11.73
CA PHE A 190 5.80 4.60 -11.28
C PHE A 190 5.62 4.54 -9.74
N ASP A 191 6.30 5.40 -8.98
CA ASP A 191 6.16 5.54 -7.52
C ASP A 191 6.49 6.96 -7.01
N PHE A 192 5.90 7.35 -5.87
CA PHE A 192 5.99 8.69 -5.27
C PHE A 192 7.44 9.14 -5.01
N GLY A 193 8.25 8.28 -4.40
CA GLY A 193 9.63 8.55 -4.04
C GLY A 193 10.52 8.71 -5.26
N GLN A 194 10.26 7.95 -6.34
CA GLN A 194 10.93 8.19 -7.62
C GLN A 194 10.63 9.59 -8.15
N CYS A 195 9.37 10.02 -8.16
CA CYS A 195 8.99 11.38 -8.56
C CYS A 195 9.74 12.44 -7.75
N VAL A 196 9.77 12.31 -6.42
CA VAL A 196 10.44 13.27 -5.52
C VAL A 196 11.94 13.30 -5.80
N ARG A 197 12.60 12.13 -5.86
CA ARG A 197 14.05 12.03 -6.03
C ARG A 197 14.52 12.56 -7.39
N GLN A 198 13.68 12.49 -8.42
CA GLN A 198 14.02 12.93 -9.77
C GLN A 198 13.85 14.44 -9.97
N GLN A 199 13.28 15.18 -9.01
CA GLN A 199 13.11 16.62 -9.15
C GLN A 199 14.47 17.34 -9.23
N ASN A 200 14.71 17.94 -10.38
CA ASN A 200 15.83 18.84 -10.67
C ASN A 200 15.45 20.30 -10.35
N ASP A 201 16.42 21.18 -10.53
CA ASP A 201 16.27 22.61 -10.30
C ASP A 201 15.26 23.26 -11.27
N ASP A 202 15.14 22.69 -12.47
CA ASP A 202 14.13 23.03 -13.45
C ASP A 202 12.92 22.14 -13.25
N SER A 203 12.05 22.54 -12.33
CA SER A 203 10.66 22.15 -11.99
C SER A 203 9.80 21.17 -12.84
N TYR A 204 10.26 20.65 -13.97
CA TYR A 204 9.70 19.55 -14.74
C TYR A 204 9.87 18.21 -14.02
N VAL A 205 8.81 17.40 -13.97
CA VAL A 205 8.95 15.99 -13.54
C VAL A 205 9.62 15.24 -14.69
N PRO A 206 10.86 14.76 -14.54
CA PRO A 206 11.57 14.15 -15.65
C PRO A 206 10.87 12.89 -16.17
N TRP A 207 11.20 12.48 -17.38
CA TRP A 207 10.74 11.20 -17.95
C TRP A 207 11.15 10.01 -17.06
N PRO A 208 10.41 8.88 -17.12
CA PRO A 208 10.77 7.68 -16.37
C PRO A 208 12.22 7.29 -16.70
N ARG A 209 13.02 7.05 -15.65
CA ARG A 209 14.47 6.69 -15.65
C ARG A 209 15.49 7.83 -15.54
N SER A 210 15.09 9.08 -15.32
CA SER A 210 16.08 10.09 -14.92
C SER A 210 16.77 9.70 -13.60
N PRO A 211 18.08 9.96 -13.46
CA PRO A 211 18.77 9.73 -12.20
C PRO A 211 18.20 10.65 -11.11
N ALA A 212 18.35 10.23 -9.85
CA ALA A 212 17.99 11.07 -8.71
C ALA A 212 18.85 12.35 -8.69
N ALA A 213 18.21 13.51 -8.65
CA ALA A 213 18.86 14.82 -8.62
C ALA A 213 19.21 15.24 -7.18
N PRO A 214 20.25 16.06 -6.96
CA PRO A 214 20.65 16.52 -5.63
C PRO A 214 19.50 17.18 -4.85
N ARG A 215 18.75 18.06 -5.52
CA ARG A 215 17.55 18.71 -4.95
C ARG A 215 16.49 17.70 -4.55
N GLY A 216 16.11 16.80 -5.45
CA GLY A 216 15.14 15.74 -5.16
C GLY A 216 15.55 14.84 -3.99
N LYS A 217 16.85 14.53 -3.83
CA LYS A 217 17.36 13.79 -2.66
C LYS A 217 17.19 14.57 -1.36
N ALA A 218 17.47 15.87 -1.35
CA ALA A 218 17.24 16.71 -0.18
C ALA A 218 15.76 16.80 0.19
N SER A 219 14.88 17.00 -0.82
CA SER A 219 13.42 16.97 -0.62
C SER A 219 12.94 15.64 -0.07
N ALA A 220 13.46 14.52 -0.58
CA ALA A 220 13.12 13.18 -0.11
C ALA A 220 13.46 12.98 1.36
N GLN A 221 14.65 13.39 1.81
CA GLN A 221 15.06 13.30 3.21
C GLN A 221 14.15 14.11 4.14
N ILE A 222 13.73 15.31 3.72
CA ILE A 222 12.81 16.16 4.49
C ILE A 222 11.42 15.53 4.59
N LEU A 223 10.88 15.06 3.46
CA LEU A 223 9.57 14.41 3.43
C LEU A 223 9.56 13.12 4.24
N GLU A 224 10.62 12.32 4.14
CA GLU A 224 10.83 11.11 4.92
C GLU A 224 10.74 11.41 6.43
N ALA A 225 11.53 12.39 6.89
CA ALA A 225 11.54 12.78 8.30
C ALA A 225 10.17 13.31 8.79
N LYS A 226 9.48 14.10 7.96
CA LYS A 226 8.16 14.66 8.31
C LYS A 226 7.07 13.60 8.34
N PHE A 227 6.98 12.73 7.33
CA PHE A 227 5.99 11.65 7.29
C PHE A 227 6.21 10.65 8.43
N SER A 228 7.46 10.26 8.67
CA SER A 228 7.82 9.37 9.77
C SER A 228 7.39 9.94 11.12
N ARG A 229 7.74 11.21 11.39
CA ARG A 229 7.32 11.92 12.60
C ARG A 229 5.80 12.02 12.72
N TYR A 230 5.12 12.41 11.64
CA TYR A 230 3.68 12.58 11.64
C TYR A 230 2.97 11.25 11.93
N LEU A 231 3.35 10.16 11.25
CA LEU A 231 2.77 8.83 11.47
C LEU A 231 3.03 8.33 12.89
N LEU A 232 4.24 8.54 13.44
CA LEU A 232 4.58 8.20 14.82
C LEU A 232 3.82 9.01 15.87
N GLN A 233 3.40 10.24 15.56
CA GLN A 233 2.70 11.11 16.52
C GLN A 233 1.18 11.00 16.39
N GLN A 234 0.64 10.94 15.17
CA GLN A 234 -0.79 11.08 14.89
C GLN A 234 -1.47 9.77 14.50
N GLY A 235 -0.70 8.75 14.09
CA GLY A 235 -1.26 7.47 13.62
C GLY A 235 -2.22 7.68 12.43
N CYS A 236 -3.42 7.09 12.47
CA CYS A 236 -4.44 7.28 11.44
C CYS A 236 -5.52 8.33 11.75
N THR A 237 -5.29 9.26 12.68
CA THR A 237 -6.29 10.29 13.06
C THR A 237 -6.46 11.42 12.02
N GLY A 238 -5.54 11.52 11.05
CA GLY A 238 -5.58 12.52 9.97
C GLY A 238 -6.74 12.32 8.98
N GLN A 239 -7.03 13.37 8.20
CA GLN A 239 -8.06 13.37 7.15
C GLN A 239 -7.49 13.84 5.81
N GLY A 240 -8.18 13.49 4.71
CA GLY A 240 -7.76 13.84 3.35
C GLY A 240 -6.31 13.42 3.07
N PRO A 241 -5.40 14.35 2.72
CA PRO A 241 -4.01 14.03 2.39
C PRO A 241 -3.18 13.61 3.61
N ASP A 242 -3.69 13.80 4.83
CA ASP A 242 -3.04 13.37 6.07
C ASP A 242 -3.41 11.93 6.48
N ARG A 243 -4.22 11.21 5.68
CA ARG A 243 -4.57 9.82 5.96
C ARG A 243 -3.31 8.94 6.00
N CYS A 244 -3.28 8.01 6.95
CA CYS A 244 -2.08 7.22 7.21
C CYS A 244 -1.69 6.28 6.05
N LEU A 245 -2.65 5.71 5.31
CA LEU A 245 -2.35 4.79 4.21
C LEU A 245 -1.58 5.46 3.05
N PRO A 246 -2.05 6.60 2.48
CA PRO A 246 -1.27 7.34 1.49
C PRO A 246 0.11 7.77 2.00
N LEU A 247 0.20 8.24 3.25
CA LEU A 247 1.45 8.69 3.85
C LEU A 247 2.44 7.55 4.09
N LEU A 248 1.95 6.39 4.53
CA LEU A 248 2.77 5.19 4.71
C LEU A 248 3.28 4.67 3.36
N TYR A 249 2.41 4.61 2.35
CA TYR A 249 2.81 4.26 0.99
C TYR A 249 3.90 5.21 0.46
N ALA A 250 3.70 6.53 0.64
CA ALA A 250 4.68 7.54 0.26
C ALA A 250 6.01 7.39 1.03
N LEU A 251 5.97 7.13 2.33
CA LEU A 251 7.16 6.90 3.16
C LEU A 251 7.95 5.66 2.69
N GLN A 252 7.27 4.53 2.44
CA GLN A 252 7.93 3.31 1.96
C GLN A 252 8.51 3.47 0.55
N SER A 253 7.86 4.27 -0.30
CA SER A 253 8.36 4.62 -1.62
C SER A 253 9.57 5.57 -1.56
N LEU A 254 9.63 6.46 -0.56
CA LEU A 254 10.82 7.30 -0.27
C LEU A 254 11.98 6.49 0.31
N ASN A 255 11.72 5.68 1.31
CA ASN A 255 12.72 4.86 1.98
C ASN A 255 12.08 3.54 2.49
N PRO A 256 12.14 2.44 1.71
CA PRO A 256 11.53 1.17 2.11
C PRO A 256 12.23 0.52 3.31
N LYS A 257 13.43 0.99 3.66
CA LYS A 257 14.25 0.49 4.77
C LYS A 257 14.28 1.44 5.96
N HIS A 258 13.40 2.44 6.01
CA HIS A 258 13.37 3.42 7.07
C HIS A 258 13.27 2.75 8.46
N ASP A 259 14.16 3.13 9.39
CA ASP A 259 14.35 2.47 10.68
C ASP A 259 13.07 2.39 11.52
N HIS A 260 12.27 3.47 11.55
CA HIS A 260 10.99 3.52 12.26
C HIS A 260 9.81 2.80 11.60
N LEU A 261 9.94 2.17 10.41
CA LEU A 261 8.80 1.53 9.75
C LEU A 261 8.10 0.46 10.61
N PRO A 262 8.80 -0.46 11.30
CA PRO A 262 8.16 -1.41 12.21
C PRO A 262 7.36 -0.72 13.32
N ALA A 263 7.93 0.31 13.97
CA ALA A 263 7.25 1.07 15.01
C ALA A 263 6.03 1.84 14.49
N ILE A 264 6.12 2.43 13.29
CA ILE A 264 5.00 3.11 12.62
C ILE A 264 3.88 2.11 12.33
N LEU A 265 4.20 0.96 11.72
CA LEU A 265 3.22 -0.07 11.38
C LEU A 265 2.53 -0.61 12.63
N GLN A 266 3.29 -0.93 13.69
CA GLN A 266 2.75 -1.39 14.97
C GLN A 266 1.82 -0.35 15.62
N ARG A 267 2.15 0.94 15.50
CA ARG A 267 1.33 2.03 16.03
C ARG A 267 -0.02 2.13 15.33
N ILE A 268 -0.05 2.02 14.00
CA ILE A 268 -1.27 2.23 13.21
C ILE A 268 -2.09 0.96 13.00
N GLU A 269 -1.50 -0.23 13.19
CA GLU A 269 -2.17 -1.52 13.00
C GLU A 269 -3.54 -1.62 13.70
N PRO A 270 -3.74 -1.14 14.95
CA PRO A 270 -5.03 -1.18 15.61
C PRO A 270 -6.16 -0.49 14.83
N ASP A 271 -5.85 0.57 14.07
CA ASP A 271 -6.85 1.32 13.30
C ASP A 271 -7.45 0.50 12.14
N PHE A 272 -6.83 -0.62 11.76
CA PHE A 272 -7.26 -1.50 10.67
C PHE A 272 -8.07 -2.71 11.12
N ALA A 273 -8.25 -2.89 12.44
CA ALA A 273 -9.08 -3.94 13.01
C ALA A 273 -8.80 -5.33 12.40
N LEU A 274 -7.52 -5.68 12.23
CA LEU A 274 -7.11 -6.86 11.46
C LEU A 274 -7.70 -8.17 11.97
N LEU A 275 -7.96 -8.25 13.28
CA LEU A 275 -8.53 -9.42 13.95
C LEU A 275 -10.05 -9.41 14.01
N GLU A 276 -10.71 -8.25 13.80
CA GLU A 276 -12.17 -8.18 13.77
C GLU A 276 -12.68 -8.83 12.49
N GLU A 277 -13.54 -9.83 12.61
CA GLU A 277 -14.14 -10.44 11.43
C GLU A 277 -15.21 -9.52 10.85
N SER A 278 -15.25 -9.41 9.53
CA SER A 278 -16.33 -8.73 8.81
C SER A 278 -17.01 -9.77 7.92
N PRO A 279 -17.68 -10.78 8.50
CA PRO A 279 -18.21 -11.89 7.72
C PRO A 279 -19.37 -11.40 6.84
N ILE A 280 -19.45 -11.97 5.64
CA ILE A 280 -20.65 -11.84 4.82
C ILE A 280 -21.76 -12.62 5.54
N PRO A 281 -22.95 -12.02 5.79
CA PRO A 281 -24.07 -12.73 6.39
C PRO A 281 -24.39 -14.02 5.64
N GLU A 282 -24.61 -15.11 6.36
CA GLU A 282 -24.80 -16.45 5.77
C GLU A 282 -25.96 -16.49 4.76
N VAL A 283 -27.03 -15.74 5.05
CA VAL A 283 -28.18 -15.56 4.15
C VAL A 283 -27.79 -15.00 2.78
N LEU A 284 -26.76 -14.16 2.72
CA LEU A 284 -26.25 -13.59 1.47
C LEU A 284 -25.28 -14.52 0.76
N ARG A 285 -24.51 -15.34 1.48
CA ARG A 285 -23.57 -16.31 0.88
C ARG A 285 -24.26 -17.34 0.00
N THR A 286 -25.43 -17.81 0.42
CA THR A 286 -26.22 -18.79 -0.34
C THR A 286 -27.18 -18.14 -1.34
N LYS A 287 -27.21 -16.81 -1.42
CA LYS A 287 -28.19 -16.09 -2.23
C LYS A 287 -27.94 -16.34 -3.72
N ARG A 288 -29.03 -16.69 -4.42
CA ARG A 288 -29.08 -16.81 -5.87
C ARG A 288 -29.83 -15.60 -6.44
N GLY A 289 -29.29 -14.96 -7.48
CA GLY A 289 -29.89 -13.80 -8.13
C GLY A 289 -29.30 -12.45 -7.69
N ARG A 290 -29.92 -11.35 -8.10
CA ARG A 290 -29.44 -9.98 -7.81
C ARG A 290 -29.66 -9.60 -6.34
N LEU A 291 -28.71 -8.86 -5.78
CA LEU A 291 -28.85 -8.19 -4.49
C LEU A 291 -29.83 -7.01 -4.62
N ASN A 292 -30.64 -6.76 -3.59
CA ASN A 292 -31.33 -5.48 -3.44
C ASN A 292 -30.37 -4.42 -2.88
N GLU A 293 -30.82 -3.16 -2.78
CA GLU A 293 -29.98 -2.03 -2.34
C GLU A 293 -29.38 -2.21 -0.95
N ALA A 294 -30.20 -2.60 0.05
CA ALA A 294 -29.73 -2.80 1.41
C ALA A 294 -28.72 -3.96 1.53
N GLU A 295 -28.92 -5.04 0.79
CA GLU A 295 -27.98 -6.16 0.75
C GLU A 295 -26.69 -5.79 0.04
N TYR A 296 -26.78 -4.99 -1.02
CA TYR A 296 -25.62 -4.44 -1.70
C TYR A 296 -24.79 -3.59 -0.75
N ASP A 297 -25.41 -2.71 0.02
CA ASP A 297 -24.71 -1.86 0.99
C ASP A 297 -23.97 -2.68 2.05
N VAL A 298 -24.57 -3.76 2.53
CA VAL A 298 -23.92 -4.69 3.47
C VAL A 298 -22.70 -5.37 2.84
N VAL A 299 -22.85 -5.95 1.64
CA VAL A 299 -21.74 -6.62 0.93
C VAL A 299 -20.65 -5.62 0.58
N HIS A 300 -21.02 -4.40 0.20
CA HIS A 300 -20.10 -3.32 -0.14
C HIS A 300 -19.32 -2.82 1.08
N ALA A 301 -19.96 -2.68 2.25
CA ALA A 301 -19.28 -2.33 3.49
C ALA A 301 -18.26 -3.41 3.91
N VAL A 302 -18.62 -4.69 3.79
CA VAL A 302 -17.70 -5.82 4.05
C VAL A 302 -16.51 -5.78 3.08
N ARG A 303 -16.78 -5.55 1.78
CA ARG A 303 -15.73 -5.42 0.76
C ARG A 303 -14.77 -4.27 1.07
N ARG A 304 -15.28 -3.08 1.42
CA ARG A 304 -14.47 -1.92 1.83
C ARG A 304 -13.59 -2.22 3.03
N ALA A 305 -14.13 -2.88 4.05
CA ALA A 305 -13.36 -3.29 5.23
C ALA A 305 -12.22 -4.25 4.84
N ALA A 306 -12.50 -5.23 3.97
CA ALA A 306 -11.50 -6.16 3.47
C ALA A 306 -10.43 -5.47 2.58
N MET A 307 -10.82 -4.53 1.71
CA MET A 307 -9.89 -3.73 0.90
C MET A 307 -8.95 -2.90 1.79
N ARG A 308 -9.49 -2.24 2.82
CA ARG A 308 -8.70 -1.46 3.76
C ARG A 308 -7.62 -2.30 4.43
N LYS A 309 -7.98 -3.52 4.84
CA LYS A 309 -7.03 -4.50 5.40
C LYS A 309 -6.01 -4.95 4.36
N ALA A 310 -6.43 -5.25 3.14
CA ALA A 310 -5.54 -5.67 2.06
C ALA A 310 -4.46 -4.61 1.80
N ILE A 311 -4.83 -3.34 1.65
CA ILE A 311 -3.88 -2.22 1.45
C ILE A 311 -2.89 -2.14 2.62
N PHE A 312 -3.36 -2.18 3.86
CA PHE A 312 -2.46 -2.17 5.02
C PHE A 312 -1.50 -3.36 5.02
N LEU A 313 -2.00 -4.56 4.72
CA LEU A 313 -1.19 -5.77 4.66
C LEU A 313 -0.13 -5.70 3.54
N THR A 314 -0.46 -5.11 2.39
CA THR A 314 0.51 -4.85 1.30
C THR A 314 1.66 -3.99 1.80
N LEU A 315 1.38 -2.97 2.62
CA LEU A 315 2.41 -2.09 3.19
C LEU A 315 3.16 -2.77 4.35
N LYS A 316 2.50 -3.60 5.16
CA LYS A 316 3.12 -4.28 6.31
C LYS A 316 4.06 -5.42 5.90
N LEU A 317 3.65 -6.23 4.92
CA LEU A 317 4.32 -7.49 4.60
C LEU A 317 5.80 -7.34 4.18
N PRO A 318 6.19 -6.39 3.31
CA PRO A 318 7.60 -6.21 2.95
C PRO A 318 8.49 -5.95 4.16
N VAL A 319 8.02 -5.09 5.07
CA VAL A 319 8.74 -4.74 6.31
C VAL A 319 8.81 -5.94 7.26
N LEU A 320 7.72 -6.68 7.41
CA LEU A 320 7.67 -7.90 8.23
C LEU A 320 8.60 -9.01 7.70
N LEU A 321 8.67 -9.17 6.39
CA LEU A 321 9.49 -10.18 5.73
C LEU A 321 10.98 -9.83 5.78
N GLU A 322 11.33 -8.55 5.66
CA GLU A 322 12.73 -8.09 5.73
C GLU A 322 13.25 -8.00 7.17
N ARG A 323 12.42 -7.53 8.12
CA ARG A 323 12.83 -7.23 9.50
C ARG A 323 12.07 -8.08 10.51
N SER A 324 11.94 -9.37 10.24
CA SER A 324 11.13 -10.31 11.04
C SER A 324 11.47 -10.37 12.55
N SER A 325 12.71 -10.04 12.94
CA SER A 325 13.15 -9.99 14.34
C SER A 325 12.57 -8.84 15.15
N GLU A 326 11.99 -7.82 14.50
CA GLU A 326 11.38 -6.65 15.16
C GLU A 326 9.89 -6.85 15.46
N TRP A 327 9.39 -8.04 15.17
CA TRP A 327 8.00 -8.42 15.36
C TRP A 327 7.88 -9.53 16.39
N PRO A 328 6.72 -9.66 17.05
CA PRO A 328 6.46 -10.80 17.92
C PRO A 328 6.67 -12.14 17.17
N PRO A 329 7.03 -13.21 17.90
CA PRO A 329 7.05 -14.55 17.32
C PRO A 329 5.72 -14.88 16.64
N LEU A 330 5.78 -15.58 15.51
CA LEU A 330 4.62 -15.98 14.71
C LEU A 330 3.82 -14.84 14.04
N GLU A 331 4.30 -13.59 14.07
CA GLU A 331 3.57 -12.47 13.47
C GLU A 331 3.40 -12.61 11.95
N LEU A 332 4.36 -13.25 11.26
CA LEU A 332 4.23 -13.55 9.84
C LEU A 332 3.09 -14.54 9.57
N GLU A 333 3.05 -15.65 10.29
CA GLU A 333 2.02 -16.68 10.18
C GLU A 333 0.63 -16.10 10.49
N LYS A 334 0.52 -15.28 11.55
CA LYS A 334 -0.69 -14.53 11.87
C LYS A 334 -1.11 -13.60 10.73
N THR A 335 -0.16 -12.82 10.19
CA THR A 335 -0.42 -11.88 9.09
C THR A 335 -0.86 -12.61 7.82
N LEU A 336 -0.24 -13.74 7.48
CA LEU A 336 -0.61 -14.59 6.35
C LEU A 336 -2.00 -15.22 6.54
N GLY A 337 -2.34 -15.66 7.77
CA GLY A 337 -3.66 -16.16 8.11
C GLY A 337 -4.76 -15.10 7.94
N ILE A 338 -4.50 -13.87 8.37
CA ILE A 338 -5.41 -12.73 8.16
C ILE A 338 -5.53 -12.43 6.67
N LEU A 339 -4.42 -12.40 5.94
CA LEU A 339 -4.42 -12.13 4.51
C LEU A 339 -5.28 -13.13 3.74
N LEU A 340 -5.18 -14.42 4.06
CA LEU A 340 -6.02 -15.43 3.44
C LEU A 340 -7.51 -15.18 3.67
N LYS A 341 -7.93 -14.87 4.90
CA LYS A 341 -9.32 -14.52 5.21
C LYS A 341 -9.79 -13.29 4.43
N VAL A 342 -8.92 -12.27 4.31
CA VAL A 342 -9.19 -11.06 3.54
C VAL A 342 -9.39 -11.40 2.05
N SER A 343 -8.51 -12.20 1.44
CA SER A 343 -8.65 -12.63 0.04
C SER A 343 -9.91 -13.45 -0.19
N MET A 344 -10.26 -14.33 0.76
CA MET A 344 -11.52 -15.08 0.70
C MET A 344 -12.72 -14.14 0.70
N THR A 345 -12.74 -13.18 1.62
CA THR A 345 -13.81 -12.18 1.74
C THR A 345 -13.93 -11.32 0.48
N LEU A 346 -12.82 -10.87 -0.09
CA LEU A 346 -12.81 -10.10 -1.34
C LEU A 346 -13.33 -10.91 -2.52
N HIS A 347 -12.98 -12.19 -2.62
CA HIS A 347 -13.49 -13.08 -3.67
C HIS A 347 -14.99 -13.34 -3.52
N GLU A 348 -15.46 -13.66 -2.30
CA GLU A 348 -16.88 -13.92 -2.02
C GLU A 348 -17.73 -12.67 -2.28
N THR A 349 -17.31 -11.50 -1.80
CA THR A 349 -18.02 -10.24 -2.06
C THR A 349 -18.01 -9.87 -3.54
N ALA A 350 -16.88 -10.09 -4.25
CA ALA A 350 -16.82 -9.88 -5.69
C ALA A 350 -17.76 -10.83 -6.44
N ALA A 351 -17.84 -12.11 -6.08
CA ALA A 351 -18.76 -13.06 -6.72
C ALA A 351 -20.23 -12.68 -6.51
N LEU A 352 -20.59 -12.23 -5.31
CA LEU A 352 -21.95 -11.73 -5.01
C LEU A 352 -22.29 -10.46 -5.81
N GLN A 353 -21.29 -9.61 -6.07
CA GLN A 353 -21.46 -8.39 -6.86
C GLN A 353 -21.31 -8.62 -8.37
N ALA A 354 -20.64 -9.69 -8.81
CA ALA A 354 -20.36 -10.01 -10.21
C ALA A 354 -21.60 -10.39 -11.04
N VAL A 355 -22.78 -10.54 -10.41
CA VAL A 355 -24.07 -10.46 -11.10
C VAL A 355 -24.24 -9.09 -11.83
N LEU A 356 -23.37 -8.11 -11.55
CA LEU A 356 -23.33 -6.76 -12.13
C LEU A 356 -22.02 -6.38 -12.85
N GLY A 357 -21.04 -7.29 -13.02
CA GLY A 357 -19.94 -7.11 -13.99
C GLY A 357 -18.53 -6.69 -13.52
N ASP A 358 -18.29 -6.40 -12.23
CA ASP A 358 -17.00 -5.86 -11.77
C ASP A 358 -16.23 -6.81 -10.81
N GLY A 359 -15.43 -7.71 -11.39
CA GLY A 359 -14.46 -8.51 -10.63
C GLY A 359 -13.28 -7.65 -10.15
N LEU A 360 -13.02 -7.61 -8.84
CA LEU A 360 -11.84 -6.95 -8.30
C LEU A 360 -10.59 -7.80 -8.58
N ASP A 361 -9.84 -7.44 -9.61
CA ASP A 361 -8.50 -7.97 -9.85
C ASP A 361 -7.48 -7.16 -9.04
N LEU A 362 -7.10 -7.66 -7.86
CA LEU A 362 -6.09 -7.02 -7.02
C LEU A 362 -4.74 -6.87 -7.73
N GLY A 363 -4.42 -7.74 -8.69
CA GLY A 363 -3.20 -7.63 -9.48
C GLY A 363 -3.13 -6.37 -10.35
N ARG A 364 -4.26 -5.69 -10.58
CA ARG A 364 -4.29 -4.37 -11.23
C ARG A 364 -3.91 -3.22 -10.30
N TRP A 365 -3.86 -3.46 -8.99
CA TRP A 365 -3.58 -2.45 -7.98
C TRP A 365 -2.37 -2.86 -7.15
N PRO A 366 -1.13 -2.59 -7.60
CA PRO A 366 0.08 -3.02 -6.89
C PRO A 366 0.12 -2.59 -5.42
N PHE A 367 -0.40 -1.41 -5.09
CA PHE A 367 -0.51 -0.91 -3.71
C PHE A 367 -1.52 -1.67 -2.83
N ALA A 368 -2.25 -2.63 -3.40
CA ALA A 368 -3.25 -3.46 -2.75
C ALA A 368 -3.11 -4.95 -3.13
N ASP A 369 -1.96 -5.37 -3.68
CA ASP A 369 -1.63 -6.78 -3.96
C ASP A 369 -0.62 -7.34 -2.93
N PRO A 370 -1.08 -7.70 -1.72
CA PRO A 370 -0.21 -8.25 -0.69
C PRO A 370 0.38 -9.61 -1.07
N TRP A 371 -0.25 -10.36 -1.98
CA TRP A 371 0.28 -11.65 -2.45
C TRP A 371 1.45 -11.46 -3.41
N GLY A 372 1.49 -10.36 -4.17
CA GLY A 372 2.65 -9.97 -4.98
C GLY A 372 3.94 -9.87 -4.14
N GLU A 373 3.84 -9.24 -2.96
CA GLU A 373 4.96 -9.12 -2.02
C GLU A 373 5.41 -10.48 -1.46
N VAL A 374 4.45 -11.31 -1.06
CA VAL A 374 4.74 -12.66 -0.55
C VAL A 374 5.37 -13.54 -1.62
N LYS A 375 4.85 -13.51 -2.86
CA LYS A 375 5.40 -14.27 -3.99
C LYS A 375 6.85 -13.88 -4.28
N SER A 376 7.14 -12.58 -4.28
CA SER A 376 8.49 -12.06 -4.50
C SER A 376 9.46 -12.50 -3.39
N ALA A 377 8.98 -12.62 -2.15
CA ALA A 377 9.78 -13.08 -1.02
C ALA A 377 9.86 -14.61 -0.89
N ALA A 378 8.99 -15.37 -1.57
CA ALA A 378 8.87 -16.82 -1.43
C ALA A 378 10.12 -17.60 -1.86
N GLU A 379 11.04 -16.97 -2.59
CA GLU A 379 12.35 -17.53 -2.94
C GLU A 379 13.30 -17.63 -1.73
N LYS A 380 13.07 -16.84 -0.68
CA LYS A 380 13.86 -16.89 0.55
C LYS A 380 13.49 -18.14 1.34
N GLU A 381 14.48 -18.99 1.64
CA GLU A 381 14.28 -20.30 2.27
C GLU A 381 13.44 -20.25 3.57
N ALA A 382 13.68 -19.28 4.44
CA ALA A 382 12.92 -19.12 5.68
C ALA A 382 11.43 -18.80 5.43
N VAL A 383 11.14 -17.97 4.42
CA VAL A 383 9.77 -17.61 4.02
C VAL A 383 9.10 -18.80 3.34
N ARG A 384 9.83 -19.48 2.43
CA ARG A 384 9.38 -20.70 1.76
C ARG A 384 8.89 -21.76 2.75
N ARG A 385 9.72 -22.09 3.75
CA ARG A 385 9.37 -23.09 4.80
C ARG A 385 8.12 -22.70 5.56
N ARG A 386 8.01 -21.43 5.98
CA ARG A 386 6.81 -20.93 6.68
C ARG A 386 5.56 -21.03 5.83
N LEU A 387 5.64 -20.74 4.54
CA LEU A 387 4.52 -20.90 3.61
C LEU A 387 4.12 -22.37 3.44
N GLU A 388 5.08 -23.27 3.33
CA GLU A 388 4.84 -24.72 3.29
C GLU A 388 4.16 -25.21 4.57
N ASP A 389 4.67 -24.82 5.75
CA ASP A 389 4.10 -25.19 7.05
C ASP A 389 2.67 -24.67 7.21
N PHE A 390 2.41 -23.44 6.78
CA PHE A 390 1.08 -22.86 6.76
C PHE A 390 0.13 -23.62 5.81
N GLY A 391 0.61 -24.00 4.62
CA GLY A 391 -0.12 -24.86 3.69
C GLY A 391 -0.47 -26.22 4.28
N ARG A 392 0.47 -26.85 4.98
CA ARG A 392 0.24 -28.11 5.72
C ARG A 392 -0.82 -27.94 6.79
N GLU A 393 -0.75 -26.87 7.59
CA GLU A 393 -1.74 -26.62 8.64
C GLU A 393 -3.15 -26.49 8.06
N LEU A 394 -3.32 -25.74 6.97
CA LEU A 394 -4.63 -25.56 6.35
C LEU A 394 -5.14 -26.81 5.64
N ALA A 395 -4.27 -27.61 5.02
CA ALA A 395 -4.66 -28.89 4.44
C ALA A 395 -5.30 -29.84 5.45
N ARG A 396 -4.98 -29.69 6.75
CA ARG A 396 -5.63 -30.49 7.81
C ARG A 396 -7.07 -30.11 8.09
N LYS A 397 -7.43 -28.86 7.77
CA LYS A 397 -8.73 -28.24 8.08
C LYS A 397 -9.62 -28.11 6.85
N TRP A 398 -9.03 -27.97 5.67
CA TRP A 398 -9.74 -27.64 4.44
C TRP A 398 -10.04 -28.86 3.57
N ASN A 399 -11.21 -28.85 2.94
CA ASN A 399 -11.62 -29.77 1.89
C ASN A 399 -11.42 -29.15 0.50
N CYS A 400 -11.59 -29.93 -0.57
CA CYS A 400 -11.34 -29.45 -1.93
C CYS A 400 -12.26 -28.31 -2.36
N ASP A 401 -13.48 -28.22 -1.84
CA ASP A 401 -14.39 -27.11 -2.16
C ASP A 401 -13.82 -25.75 -1.74
N GLN A 402 -12.95 -25.74 -0.73
CA GLN A 402 -12.33 -24.52 -0.20
C GLN A 402 -11.07 -24.09 -0.97
N THR A 403 -10.57 -24.92 -1.89
CA THR A 403 -9.37 -24.60 -2.70
C THR A 403 -9.71 -24.00 -4.07
N HIS A 404 -10.96 -24.11 -4.53
CA HIS A 404 -11.38 -23.57 -5.82
C HIS A 404 -11.26 -22.04 -5.88
N GLY A 405 -10.66 -21.54 -6.98
CA GLY A 405 -10.51 -20.10 -7.22
C GLY A 405 -9.42 -19.41 -6.39
N ARG A 406 -8.48 -20.17 -5.80
CA ARG A 406 -7.41 -19.67 -4.91
C ARG A 406 -6.01 -19.61 -5.55
N ASN A 407 -5.94 -19.39 -6.85
CA ASN A 407 -4.67 -19.40 -7.61
C ASN A 407 -3.73 -18.24 -7.23
N GLU A 408 -4.17 -17.30 -6.40
CA GLU A 408 -3.37 -16.21 -5.84
C GLU A 408 -2.31 -16.68 -4.83
N LEU A 409 -2.45 -17.87 -4.23
CA LEU A 409 -1.51 -18.37 -3.22
C LEU A 409 -0.17 -18.83 -3.84
N PRO A 410 0.97 -18.60 -3.16
CA PRO A 410 2.30 -18.88 -3.72
C PRO A 410 2.58 -20.39 -3.79
N ALA A 411 3.40 -20.81 -4.74
CA ALA A 411 3.68 -22.25 -4.97
C ALA A 411 4.15 -23.03 -3.71
N PRO A 412 5.01 -22.47 -2.82
CA PRO A 412 5.37 -23.15 -1.57
C PRO A 412 4.18 -23.48 -0.67
N PHE A 413 3.19 -22.60 -0.59
CA PHE A 413 1.95 -22.88 0.14
C PHE A 413 1.27 -24.14 -0.41
N TRP A 414 1.08 -24.18 -1.73
CA TRP A 414 0.43 -25.30 -2.39
C TRP A 414 1.21 -26.60 -2.32
N LEU A 415 2.55 -26.53 -2.30
CA LEU A 415 3.39 -27.70 -2.05
C LEU A 415 3.16 -28.27 -0.66
N GLY A 416 3.23 -27.44 0.38
CA GLY A 416 2.94 -27.86 1.74
C GLY A 416 1.54 -28.47 1.88
N PHE A 417 0.53 -27.80 1.30
CA PHE A 417 -0.85 -28.28 1.27
C PHE A 417 -0.96 -29.67 0.61
N GLY A 418 -0.39 -29.82 -0.59
CA GLY A 418 -0.43 -31.07 -1.34
C GLY A 418 0.32 -32.21 -0.64
N PHE A 419 1.46 -31.93 -0.02
CA PHE A 419 2.21 -32.93 0.75
C PHE A 419 1.45 -33.42 1.98
N GLU A 420 0.75 -32.54 2.70
CA GLU A 420 -0.08 -32.96 3.83
C GLU A 420 -1.28 -33.80 3.37
N LYS A 421 -1.96 -33.42 2.27
CA LYS A 421 -3.03 -34.24 1.67
C LYS A 421 -2.54 -35.63 1.27
N LEU A 422 -1.37 -35.70 0.62
CA LEU A 422 -0.72 -36.99 0.28
C LEU A 422 -0.39 -37.82 1.52
N ALA A 423 0.16 -37.20 2.56
CA ALA A 423 0.50 -37.91 3.81
C ALA A 423 -0.73 -38.52 4.49
N ARG A 424 -1.90 -37.90 4.31
CA ARG A 424 -3.18 -38.34 4.87
C ARG A 424 -4.00 -39.22 3.92
N ASN A 425 -3.49 -39.52 2.73
CA ASN A 425 -4.21 -40.27 1.69
C ASN A 425 -5.56 -39.62 1.31
N GLU A 426 -5.59 -38.28 1.27
CA GLU A 426 -6.74 -37.47 0.89
C GLU A 426 -6.58 -36.90 -0.53
N PRO A 427 -7.68 -36.55 -1.23
CA PRO A 427 -7.62 -35.91 -2.55
C PRO A 427 -6.70 -34.69 -2.58
N LEU A 428 -5.97 -34.47 -3.68
CA LEU A 428 -4.95 -33.42 -3.76
C LEU A 428 -5.56 -32.03 -3.99
N CYS A 429 -6.84 -31.97 -4.33
CA CYS A 429 -7.60 -30.73 -4.52
C CYS A 429 -6.95 -29.74 -5.50
N GLY A 430 -6.23 -30.25 -6.51
CA GLY A 430 -5.49 -29.44 -7.48
C GLY A 430 -4.19 -28.80 -6.95
N ALA A 431 -3.81 -29.03 -5.68
CA ALA A 431 -2.69 -28.33 -5.03
C ALA A 431 -1.38 -28.40 -5.84
N PHE A 432 -1.04 -29.57 -6.38
CA PHE A 432 0.18 -29.70 -7.18
C PHE A 432 0.13 -29.02 -8.55
N ALA A 433 -1.06 -28.90 -9.14
CA ALA A 433 -1.24 -28.11 -10.36
C ALA A 433 -1.03 -26.62 -10.06
N GLU A 434 -1.58 -26.11 -8.95
CA GLU A 434 -1.40 -24.73 -8.50
C GLU A 434 0.04 -24.43 -8.06
N ALA A 435 0.72 -25.40 -7.42
CA ALA A 435 2.15 -25.35 -7.16
C ALA A 435 3.02 -25.39 -8.44
N ARG A 436 2.41 -25.67 -9.60
CA ARG A 436 3.06 -25.76 -10.91
C ARG A 436 4.23 -26.75 -10.93
N ILE A 437 4.11 -27.88 -10.23
CA ILE A 437 5.20 -28.88 -10.17
C ILE A 437 5.58 -29.45 -11.54
N GLY A 438 4.65 -29.42 -12.50
CA GLY A 438 4.92 -29.76 -13.90
C GLY A 438 6.00 -28.87 -14.53
N LYS A 439 6.08 -27.58 -14.18
CA LYS A 439 7.13 -26.68 -14.68
C LYS A 439 8.50 -27.07 -14.15
N TRP A 440 8.60 -27.53 -12.90
CA TRP A 440 9.86 -28.03 -12.34
C TRP A 440 10.29 -29.31 -13.05
N TYR A 441 9.33 -30.19 -13.34
CA TYR A 441 9.59 -31.41 -14.10
C TYR A 441 10.03 -31.13 -15.54
N ASP A 442 9.36 -30.19 -16.22
CA ASP A 442 9.73 -29.74 -17.57
C ASP A 442 11.13 -29.13 -17.60
N LYS A 443 11.42 -28.22 -16.67
CA LYS A 443 12.72 -27.56 -16.55
C LYS A 443 13.85 -28.58 -16.33
N ALA A 444 13.65 -29.52 -15.41
CA ALA A 444 14.60 -30.62 -15.18
C ALA A 444 14.87 -31.43 -16.46
N ARG A 445 13.82 -31.75 -17.23
CA ARG A 445 13.92 -32.48 -18.50
C ARG A 445 14.65 -31.71 -19.59
N GLN A 446 14.33 -30.42 -19.74
CA GLN A 446 14.91 -29.54 -20.75
C GLN A 446 16.39 -29.26 -20.47
N GLU A 447 16.73 -28.96 -19.21
CA GLU A 447 18.10 -28.67 -18.77
C GLU A 447 18.94 -29.93 -18.51
N ARG A 448 18.34 -31.12 -18.62
CA ARG A 448 18.95 -32.42 -18.31
C ARG A 448 19.55 -32.48 -16.90
N ASN A 449 18.92 -31.79 -15.96
CA ASN A 449 19.40 -31.65 -14.60
C ASN A 449 18.37 -32.23 -13.60
N PRO A 450 18.58 -33.45 -13.07
CA PRO A 450 17.66 -34.06 -12.12
C PRO A 450 17.66 -33.37 -10.76
N ASP A 451 18.67 -32.56 -10.41
CA ASP A 451 18.74 -31.85 -9.13
C ASP A 451 17.64 -30.79 -9.03
N LEU A 452 17.13 -30.30 -10.16
CA LEU A 452 15.96 -29.41 -10.20
C LEU A 452 14.67 -30.06 -9.66
N LEU A 453 14.66 -31.40 -9.52
CA LEU A 453 13.55 -32.13 -8.91
C LEU A 453 13.68 -32.29 -7.40
N GLN A 454 14.79 -31.86 -6.79
CA GLN A 454 15.03 -32.00 -5.36
C GLN A 454 13.88 -31.43 -4.50
N PRO A 455 13.28 -30.26 -4.80
CA PRO A 455 12.17 -29.72 -4.03
C PRO A 455 10.89 -30.59 -4.01
N ILE A 456 10.73 -31.48 -4.99
CA ILE A 456 9.59 -32.41 -5.11
C ILE A 456 10.01 -33.87 -5.01
N ALA A 457 11.25 -34.17 -4.61
CA ALA A 457 11.79 -35.53 -4.62
C ALA A 457 10.95 -36.53 -3.80
N GLU A 458 10.29 -36.05 -2.74
CA GLU A 458 9.38 -36.86 -1.93
C GLU A 458 8.20 -37.44 -2.74
N LEU A 459 7.74 -36.75 -3.80
CA LEU A 459 6.65 -37.21 -4.67
C LEU A 459 6.96 -38.54 -5.36
N LYS A 460 8.25 -38.86 -5.56
CA LYS A 460 8.71 -40.08 -6.22
C LYS A 460 8.20 -41.36 -5.55
N LYS A 461 7.99 -41.35 -4.22
CA LYS A 461 7.47 -42.53 -3.50
C LYS A 461 6.00 -42.80 -3.84
N TYR A 462 5.20 -41.75 -4.03
CA TYR A 462 3.77 -41.84 -4.34
C TYR A 462 3.51 -42.25 -5.79
N LEU A 463 4.40 -41.89 -6.72
CA LEU A 463 4.32 -42.35 -8.12
C LEU A 463 4.38 -43.88 -8.29
N LYS A 464 4.90 -44.60 -7.29
CA LYS A 464 4.99 -46.06 -7.28
C LYS A 464 3.74 -46.75 -6.74
N GLN A 465 2.85 -46.02 -6.06
CA GLN A 465 1.66 -46.57 -5.42
C GLN A 465 0.48 -46.54 -6.41
N PRO A 466 -0.25 -47.64 -6.66
CA PRO A 466 -1.43 -47.59 -7.51
C PRO A 466 -2.58 -46.82 -6.83
N GLY A 467 -3.40 -46.11 -7.60
CA GLY A 467 -4.61 -45.44 -7.10
C GLY A 467 -4.85 -44.03 -7.65
N ALA A 468 -5.96 -43.43 -7.25
CA ALA A 468 -6.40 -42.11 -7.72
C ALA A 468 -5.37 -40.99 -7.45
N LEU A 469 -4.71 -41.02 -6.28
CA LEU A 469 -3.69 -40.01 -5.92
C LEU A 469 -2.47 -40.05 -6.84
N ARG A 470 -2.05 -41.24 -7.27
CA ARG A 470 -0.99 -41.38 -8.27
C ARG A 470 -1.42 -40.78 -9.60
N ASP A 471 -2.67 -41.03 -10.00
CA ASP A 471 -3.19 -40.52 -11.27
C ASP A 471 -3.30 -38.98 -11.26
N GLU A 472 -3.77 -38.37 -10.16
CA GLU A 472 -3.75 -36.92 -9.96
C GLU A 472 -2.32 -36.34 -9.99
N LEU A 473 -1.37 -37.01 -9.34
CA LEU A 473 0.04 -36.60 -9.34
C LEU A 473 0.67 -36.70 -10.73
N VAL A 474 0.35 -37.77 -11.48
CA VAL A 474 0.77 -37.95 -12.87
C VAL A 474 0.17 -36.87 -13.77
N ASP A 475 -1.07 -36.43 -13.53
CA ASP A 475 -1.66 -35.31 -14.26
C ASP A 475 -0.90 -34.01 -13.99
N ALA A 476 -0.66 -33.68 -12.72
CA ALA A 476 0.01 -32.45 -12.34
C ALA A 476 1.44 -32.36 -12.91
N LEU A 477 2.25 -33.42 -12.74
CA LEU A 477 3.61 -33.50 -13.29
C LEU A 477 3.61 -33.64 -14.81
N GLY A 478 2.64 -34.38 -15.34
CA GLY A 478 2.54 -34.74 -16.75
C GLY A 478 1.99 -33.64 -17.66
N THR A 479 1.62 -32.47 -17.12
CA THR A 479 1.37 -31.26 -17.91
C THR A 479 2.57 -30.89 -18.81
N ALA A 480 3.78 -31.28 -18.43
CA ALA A 480 5.02 -31.10 -19.17
C ALA A 480 5.28 -32.16 -20.27
N CYS A 481 4.46 -33.20 -20.36
CA CYS A 481 4.70 -34.32 -21.27
C CYS A 481 4.10 -34.06 -22.65
N PRO A 482 4.90 -34.12 -23.73
CA PRO A 482 4.39 -34.02 -25.10
C PRO A 482 3.47 -35.20 -25.42
N ASP A 483 2.46 -34.96 -26.26
CA ASP A 483 1.37 -35.93 -26.55
C ASP A 483 1.82 -37.26 -27.16
N ARG A 484 3.04 -37.31 -27.73
CA ARG A 484 3.60 -38.51 -28.37
C ARG A 484 5.12 -38.52 -28.30
N GLN A 485 5.72 -39.04 -27.22
CA GLN A 485 7.01 -39.77 -27.22
C GLN A 485 7.50 -40.09 -25.80
N GLN A 486 8.19 -41.23 -25.66
CA GLN A 486 9.12 -41.47 -24.55
C GLN A 486 10.27 -40.47 -24.67
N ALA A 487 10.27 -39.44 -23.82
CA ALA A 487 11.39 -38.53 -23.74
C ALA A 487 12.58 -39.26 -23.10
N SER A 488 13.76 -39.19 -23.73
CA SER A 488 15.02 -39.75 -23.24
C SER A 488 15.46 -39.22 -21.87
N ASN A 489 14.76 -38.21 -21.32
CA ASN A 489 15.02 -37.58 -20.04
C ASN A 489 13.84 -37.71 -19.05
N ASP A 490 12.95 -38.70 -19.19
CA ASP A 490 11.81 -38.92 -18.28
C ASP A 490 12.26 -39.51 -16.93
N TYR A 491 12.93 -38.70 -16.09
CA TYR A 491 13.63 -39.14 -14.87
C TYR A 491 12.80 -40.00 -13.92
N TRP A 492 11.50 -39.74 -13.80
CA TRP A 492 10.58 -40.49 -12.93
C TRP A 492 9.52 -41.28 -13.72
N LYS A 493 9.73 -41.47 -15.03
CA LYS A 493 8.80 -42.15 -15.94
C LYS A 493 7.39 -41.51 -16.01
N VAL A 494 7.24 -40.26 -15.61
CA VAL A 494 5.93 -39.57 -15.52
C VAL A 494 5.22 -39.56 -16.88
N CYS A 495 5.93 -39.30 -17.97
CA CYS A 495 5.34 -39.26 -19.30
C CYS A 495 4.90 -40.65 -19.78
N GLN A 496 5.69 -41.68 -19.44
CA GLN A 496 5.28 -43.06 -19.65
C GLN A 496 4.00 -43.38 -18.85
N LEU A 497 3.95 -43.03 -17.56
CA LEU A 497 2.79 -43.31 -16.71
C LEU A 497 1.52 -42.60 -17.22
N LYS A 498 1.65 -41.35 -17.68
CA LYS A 498 0.54 -40.59 -18.28
C LYS A 498 0.02 -41.28 -19.55
N ALA A 499 0.92 -41.71 -20.44
CA ALA A 499 0.55 -42.42 -21.67
C ALA A 499 -0.13 -43.77 -21.40
N GLU A 500 0.35 -44.53 -20.42
CA GLU A 500 -0.28 -45.78 -19.99
C GLU A 500 -1.70 -45.58 -19.47
N ARG A 501 -1.93 -44.51 -18.69
CA ARG A 501 -3.27 -44.19 -18.19
C ARG A 501 -4.22 -43.74 -19.30
N LEU A 502 -3.78 -42.85 -20.20
CA LEU A 502 -4.61 -42.40 -21.33
C LEU A 502 -5.02 -43.58 -22.24
N LYS A 503 -4.18 -44.61 -22.36
CA LYS A 503 -4.53 -45.85 -23.07
C LYS A 503 -5.62 -46.65 -22.34
N ARG A 504 -5.64 -46.69 -21.01
CA ARG A 504 -6.68 -47.37 -20.22
C ARG A 504 -8.03 -46.62 -20.25
N GLN A 505 -8.00 -45.32 -20.50
CA GLN A 505 -9.19 -44.46 -20.55
C GLN A 505 -9.81 -44.37 -21.96
N LYS A 506 -9.12 -44.82 -23.01
CA LYS A 506 -9.71 -44.97 -24.33
C LYS A 506 -10.54 -46.27 -24.34
N PRO A 507 -11.86 -46.18 -24.56
CA PRO A 507 -12.72 -47.36 -24.64
C PRO A 507 -12.35 -48.27 -25.83
#